data_AF-A0A6I5CD91-F1
#
_entry.id   AF-A0A6I5CD91-F1
#
_cell.length_a   1.000
_cell.length_b   1.000
_cell.length_c   1.000
_cell.angle_alpha   90.00
_cell.angle_beta   90.00
_cell.angle_gamma   90.00
#
_symmetry.space_group_name_H-M   'P 1'
#
loop_
_entity.id
_entity.type
_entity.pdbx_description
1 polymer ?
#
loop_
_entity_poly.entity_id
_entity_poly.type
_entity_poly.pdbx_seq_one_letter_code
_entity_poly.pdbx_strand_id
1 'polypeptide(L)' 'MLALLHTSPVHVPVFEALRDADHPGLRLRHFVDEDLLRRAREDGPDAVAHDVAAVLDRAAAEGAGALLCTCSTL' A
#
# COMPACT_ATOMS: atom_id res chain seq x y z
N MET A 1 -13.23 0.57 4.21
CA MET A 1 -12.17 -0.34 3.75
C MET A 1 -10.85 0.38 3.90
N LEU A 2 -9.79 -0.32 4.32
CA LEU A 2 -8.44 0.22 4.38
C LEU A 2 -7.62 -0.35 3.21
N ALA A 3 -7.04 0.54 2.40
CA ALA A 3 -6.06 0.14 1.40
C ALA A 3 -4.66 0.13 2.03
N LEU A 4 -3.79 -0.78 1.59
CA LEU A 4 -2.40 -0.84 2.00
C LEU A 4 -1.50 -0.87 0.77
N LEU A 5 -0.46 -0.05 0.76
CA LEU A 5 0.58 -0.06 -0.27
C LEU A 5 1.88 -0.61 0.33
N HIS A 6 2.40 -1.66 -0.31
CA HIS A 6 3.63 -2.34 0.06
C HIS A 6 4.56 -2.43 -1.15
N THR A 7 5.86 -2.49 -0.88
CA THR A 7 6.88 -2.80 -1.88
C THR A 7 7.48 -4.19 -1.66
N SER A 8 6.78 -5.03 -0.91
CA SER A 8 7.13 -6.44 -0.67
C SER A 8 5.88 -7.22 -0.23
N PRO A 9 5.67 -8.44 -0.75
CA PRO A 9 4.50 -9.25 -0.40
C PRO A 9 4.52 -9.77 1.04
N VAL A 10 5.68 -9.70 1.73
CA VAL A 10 5.83 -10.20 3.11
C VAL A 10 4.90 -9.50 4.11
N HIS A 11 4.47 -8.28 3.80
CA HIS A 11 3.57 -7.52 4.66
C HIS A 11 2.11 -7.99 4.56
N VAL A 12 1.70 -8.66 3.48
CA VAL A 12 0.32 -9.13 3.32
C VAL A 12 -0.10 -10.06 4.47
N PRO A 13 0.56 -11.21 4.71
CA PRO A 13 0.14 -12.11 5.79
C PRO A 13 0.23 -11.47 7.19
N VAL A 14 1.15 -10.52 7.39
CA VAL A 14 1.30 -9.81 8.67
C VAL A 14 0.09 -8.92 8.94
N PHE A 15 -0.33 -8.12 7.97
CA PHE A 15 -1.49 -7.23 8.13
C PHE A 15 -2.82 -7.97 8.13
N GLU A 16 -2.92 -9.09 7.41
CA GLU A 16 -4.06 -10.00 7.51
C GLU A 16 -4.20 -10.55 8.94
N ALA A 17 -3.09 -11.02 9.54
CA ALA A 17 -3.10 -11.50 10.93
C ALA A 17 -3.41 -10.40 11.95
N LEU A 18 -2.89 -9.18 11.77
CA LEU A 18 -3.22 -8.03 12.63
C LEU A 18 -4.70 -7.66 12.54
N ARG A 19 -5.29 -7.65 11.34
CA ARG A 19 -6.73 -7.48 11.18
C ARG A 19 -7.48 -8.57 11.94
N ASP A 20 -7.12 -9.83 11.74
CA ASP A 20 -7.86 -10.94 12.35
C ASP A 20 -7.81 -10.89 13.88
N ALA A 21 -6.70 -10.43 14.46
CA ALA A 21 -6.54 -10.26 15.91
C ALA A 21 -7.34 -9.08 16.47
N ASP A 22 -7.23 -7.89 15.86
CA ASP A 22 -7.72 -6.65 16.48
C ASP A 22 -9.03 -6.14 15.86
N HIS A 23 -9.27 -6.41 14.57
CA HIS A 23 -10.38 -5.86 13.79
C HIS A 23 -10.92 -6.84 12.71
N PRO A 24 -11.44 -8.03 13.08
CA PRO A 24 -11.76 -9.12 12.15
C PRO A 24 -12.82 -8.80 11.09
N GLY A 25 -13.54 -7.68 11.19
CA GLY A 25 -14.50 -7.19 10.19
C GLY A 25 -13.94 -6.15 9.21
N LEU A 26 -12.71 -5.67 9.41
CA LEU A 26 -12.12 -4.62 8.59
C LEU A 26 -11.70 -5.19 7.23
N ARG A 27 -12.34 -4.74 6.14
CA ARG A 27 -11.88 -5.08 4.80
C ARG A 27 -10.54 -4.42 4.50
N LEU A 28 -9.55 -5.24 4.13
CA LEU A 28 -8.24 -4.81 3.64
C LEU A 28 -8.13 -4.99 2.13
N ARG A 29 -7.41 -4.09 1.48
CA ARG A 29 -7.05 -4.18 0.06
C ARG A 29 -5.56 -3.92 -0.10
N HIS A 30 -4.80 -4.95 -0.49
CA HIS A 30 -3.35 -4.87 -0.62
C HIS A 30 -2.89 -4.56 -2.05
N PHE A 31 -2.15 -3.47 -2.21
CA PHE A 31 -1.38 -3.14 -3.41
C PHE A 31 0.08 -3.46 -3.12
N VAL A 32 0.67 -4.34 -3.93
CA VAL A 32 2.08 -4.73 -3.81
C VAL A 32 2.78 -4.40 -5.11
N ASP A 33 3.77 -3.52 -5.04
CA ASP A 33 4.59 -3.13 -6.18
C ASP A 33 6.05 -2.94 -5.73
N GLU A 34 6.87 -3.95 -6.01
CA GLU A 34 8.29 -3.97 -5.62
C GLU A 34 9.12 -2.96 -6.43
N ASP A 35 8.68 -2.62 -7.65
CA ASP A 35 9.40 -1.71 -8.56
C ASP A 35 9.34 -0.26 -8.09
N LEU A 36 8.31 0.14 -7.33
CA LEU A 36 8.23 1.48 -6.74
C LEU A 36 9.43 1.78 -5.84
N LEU A 37 9.83 0.83 -4.97
CA LEU A 37 10.99 1.04 -4.09
C LEU A 37 12.29 1.08 -4.88
N ARG A 38 12.42 0.21 -5.88
CA ARG A 38 13.62 0.17 -6.74
C ARG A 38 13.81 1.52 -7.43
N ARG A 39 12.78 2.03 -8.11
CA ARG A 39 12.83 3.33 -8.81
C ARG A 39 12.98 4.50 -7.85
N ALA A 40 12.28 4.51 -6.72
CA ALA A 40 12.42 5.58 -5.73
C ALA A 40 13.86 5.68 -5.16
N ARG A 41 14.59 4.56 -5.10
CA ARG A 41 16.00 4.54 -4.68
C ARG A 41 16.96 4.96 -5.78
N GLU A 42 16.67 4.61 -7.04
CA GLU A 42 17.50 4.93 -8.19
C GLU A 42 17.33 6.39 -8.62
N ASP A 43 16.08 6.85 -8.73
CA ASP A 43 15.70 8.12 -9.35
C ASP A 43 15.14 9.14 -8.33
N GLY A 44 14.98 8.74 -7.07
CA GLY A 44 14.39 9.54 -6.00
C GLY A 44 12.87 9.34 -5.84
N PRO A 45 12.30 9.67 -4.67
CA PRO A 45 10.88 9.42 -4.37
C PRO A 45 9.92 10.21 -5.28
N ASP A 46 10.29 11.41 -5.71
CA ASP A 46 9.46 12.21 -6.62
C ASP A 46 9.25 11.52 -7.99
N ALA A 47 10.18 10.67 -8.42
CA ALA A 47 10.08 9.96 -9.69
C ALA A 47 8.94 8.94 -9.74
N VAL A 48 8.43 8.49 -8.57
CA VAL A 48 7.32 7.53 -8.47
C VAL A 48 6.03 8.17 -7.95
N ALA A 49 6.01 9.49 -7.73
CA ALA A 49 4.85 10.19 -7.15
C ALA A 49 3.57 9.98 -7.97
N HIS A 50 3.68 9.96 -9.30
CA HIS A 50 2.53 9.71 -10.19
C HIS A 50 1.98 8.29 -10.04
N ASP A 51 2.86 7.30 -9.92
CA ASP A 51 2.45 5.91 -9.75
C ASP A 51 1.80 5.68 -8.39
N VAL A 52 2.33 6.30 -7.33
CA VAL A 52 1.72 6.31 -6.00
C VAL A 52 0.34 6.99 -6.03
N ALA A 53 0.20 8.12 -6.74
CA ALA A 53 -1.08 8.78 -6.93
C ALA A 53 -2.10 7.89 -7.65
N ALA A 54 -1.67 7.14 -8.68
CA ALA A 54 -2.55 6.19 -9.36
C ALA A 54 -3.05 5.07 -8.44
N VAL A 55 -2.22 4.60 -7.49
CA VAL A 55 -2.66 3.65 -6.45
C VAL A 55 -3.69 4.28 -5.53
N LEU A 56 -3.50 5.55 -5.12
CA LEU A 56 -4.47 6.29 -4.30
C LEU A 56 -5.82 6.43 -5.01
N ASP A 57 -5.81 6.84 -6.28
CA ASP A 57 -7.03 6.99 -7.08
C ASP A 57 -7.77 5.67 -7.23
N ARG A 58 -7.04 4.58 -7.50
CA ARG A 58 -7.61 3.24 -7.56
C ARG A 58 -8.21 2.81 -6.22
N ALA A 59 -7.50 3.03 -5.12
CA ALA A 59 -7.99 2.71 -3.78
C ALA A 59 -9.28 3.50 -3.47
N ALA A 60 -9.33 4.79 -3.80
CA ALA A 60 -10.52 5.62 -3.63
C ALA A 60 -11.69 5.11 -4.48
N ALA A 61 -11.46 4.76 -5.75
CA ALA A 61 -12.46 4.18 -6.63
C ALA A 61 -12.99 2.82 -6.13
N GLU A 62 -12.14 2.02 -5.48
CA GLU A 62 -12.51 0.77 -4.81
C GLU A 62 -13.21 1.00 -3.45
N GLY A 63 -13.39 2.25 -3.02
CA GLY A 63 -14.11 2.62 -1.79
C GLY A 63 -13.26 2.60 -0.52
N ALA A 64 -11.95 2.77 -0.63
CA ALA A 64 -11.07 2.93 0.52
C ALA A 64 -11.30 4.30 1.18
N GLY A 65 -11.45 4.31 2.51
CA GLY A 65 -11.56 5.54 3.29
C GLY A 65 -10.20 6.10 3.71
N ALA A 66 -9.16 5.27 3.65
CA ALA A 66 -7.78 5.63 3.94
C ALA A 66 -6.83 4.65 3.22
N LEU A 67 -5.60 5.09 3.02
CA LEU A 67 -4.49 4.25 2.56
C LEU A 67 -3.35 4.28 3.58
N LEU A 68 -2.81 3.11 3.90
CA LEU A 68 -1.60 2.94 4.69
C LEU A 68 -0.42 2.58 3.78
N CYS A 69 0.56 3.48 3.65
CA CYS A 69 1.83 3.16 3.04
C CYS A 69 2.75 2.53 4.11
N THR A 70 3.29 1.34 3.85
CA THR A 70 4.22 0.69 4.81
C THR A 70 5.69 0.93 4.47
N CYS A 71 5.98 1.55 3.34
CA CYS A 71 7.33 1.90 2.93
C CYS A 71 7.62 3.35 3.35
N SER A 72 8.64 3.58 4.17
CA SER A 72 9.03 4.94 4.59
C SER A 72 9.76 5.74 3.51
N THR A 73 10.10 5.12 2.38
CA THR A 73 10.77 5.76 1.24
C THR A 73 9.78 6.36 0.24
N LEU A 74 8.58 5.79 0.11
CA LEU A 74 7.51 6.27 -0.77
C LEU A 74 6.67 7.33 -0.05
#